data_AF-A0A6J6RFI6-F1
#
_entry.id   AF-A0A6J6RFI6-F1
#
_cell.length_a   1.000
_cell.length_b   1.000
_cell.length_c   1.000
_cell.angle_alpha   90.00
_cell.angle_beta   90.00
_cell.angle_gamma   90.00
#
_symmetry.space_group_name_H-M   'P 1'
#
loop_
_entity.id
_entity.type
_entity.pdbx_description
1 polymer ?
#
loop_
_entity_poly.entity_id
_entity_poly.type
_entity_poly.pdbx_seq_one_letter_code
_entity_poly.pdbx_strand_id
1 'polypeptide(L)'
;MTVRTKDVQLVARLSNDIGSLLATGVNVGNYGPAYYLSTLDQMRAKLLAAAMQDAKERATAITEAVGGEVGALLSVSTGPTQVTTRDSLDRSAGGFYDVSTIDKTVNVTLSASFKTS
;
A
#
# COMPACT_ATOMS: atom_id res chain seq x y z
N MET A 1 -12.10 17.04 -19.45
CA MET A 1 -12.39 17.61 -18.11
C MET A 1 -12.09 16.55 -17.07
N THR A 2 -11.43 16.88 -15.97
CA THR A 2 -11.11 15.94 -14.88
C THR A 2 -11.64 16.48 -13.57
N VAL A 3 -12.41 15.67 -12.84
CA VAL A 3 -12.92 16.00 -11.50
C VAL A 3 -12.15 15.18 -10.47
N ARG A 4 -11.71 15.83 -9.38
CA ARG A 4 -11.04 15.16 -8.25
C ARG A 4 -11.79 15.50 -6.97
N THR A 5 -12.14 14.48 -6.19
CA THR A 5 -12.86 14.63 -4.92
C THR A 5 -12.36 13.60 -3.91
N LYS A 6 -12.57 13.88 -2.61
CA LYS A 6 -12.34 12.93 -1.53
C LYS A 6 -13.55 12.00 -1.30
N ASP A 7 -14.72 12.35 -1.83
CA ASP A 7 -15.92 11.52 -1.72
C ASP A 7 -15.91 10.41 -2.79
N VAL A 8 -15.10 9.39 -2.53
CA VAL A 8 -14.92 8.24 -3.43
C VAL A 8 -16.19 7.38 -3.57
N GLN A 9 -17.07 7.40 -2.56
CA GLN A 9 -18.33 6.65 -2.58
C GLN A 9 -19.36 7.32 -3.49
N LEU A 10 -19.44 8.65 -3.47
CA LEU A 10 -20.23 9.40 -4.44
C LEU A 10 -19.77 9.11 -5.87
N VAL A 11 -18.45 9.12 -6.11
CA VAL A 11 -17.88 8.82 -7.42
C VAL A 11 -18.23 7.39 -7.88
N ALA A 12 -18.17 6.39 -6.99
CA ALA A 12 -18.56 5.02 -7.32
C ALA A 12 -20.03 4.91 -7.71
N ARG A 13 -20.94 5.54 -6.94
CA ARG A 13 -22.38 5.54 -7.25
C ARG A 13 -22.66 6.19 -8.60
N LEU A 14 -22.13 7.38 -8.83
CA LEU A 14 -22.30 8.10 -10.10
C LEU A 14 -21.74 7.32 -11.29
N SER A 15 -20.65 6.57 -11.11
CA SER A 15 -20.05 5.75 -12.16
C SER A 15 -20.94 4.54 -12.51
N ASN A 16 -21.56 3.91 -11.52
CA ASN A 16 -22.51 2.82 -11.74
C ASN A 16 -23.81 3.31 -12.41
N ASP A 17 -24.25 4.52 -12.07
CA ASP A 17 -25.51 5.11 -12.57
C ASP A 17 -25.33 5.96 -13.84
N ILE A 18 -24.15 5.94 -14.46
CA ILE A 18 -23.77 6.85 -15.56
C ILE A 18 -24.66 6.70 -16.81
N GLY A 19 -25.32 5.56 -16.98
CA GLY A 19 -26.29 5.33 -18.05
C GLY A 19 -27.43 6.36 -18.08
N SER A 20 -27.84 6.84 -16.91
CA SER A 20 -28.86 7.91 -16.81
C SER A 20 -28.37 9.25 -17.34
N LEU A 21 -27.08 9.58 -17.13
CA LEU A 21 -26.45 10.80 -17.63
C LEU A 21 -26.22 10.73 -19.15
N LEU A 22 -25.81 9.58 -19.67
CA LEU A 22 -25.68 9.36 -21.11
C LEU A 22 -27.03 9.55 -21.82
N ALA A 23 -28.14 9.12 -21.20
CA ALA A 23 -29.50 9.31 -21.73
C ALA A 23 -29.94 10.79 -21.79
N THR A 24 -29.30 11.68 -21.02
CA THR A 24 -29.52 13.14 -21.10
C THR A 24 -28.68 13.84 -22.18
N GLY A 25 -27.93 13.08 -22.98
CA GLY A 25 -27.08 13.61 -24.07
C GLY A 25 -25.70 14.09 -23.61
N VAL A 26 -25.35 13.90 -22.34
CA VAL A 26 -24.01 14.21 -21.83
C VAL A 26 -23.05 13.08 -22.24
N ASN A 27 -22.15 13.36 -23.19
CA ASN A 27 -21.14 12.39 -23.63
C ASN A 27 -19.92 12.43 -22.69
N VAL A 28 -19.78 11.42 -21.84
CA VAL A 28 -18.63 11.25 -20.94
C VAL A 28 -17.78 10.09 -21.44
N GLY A 29 -16.47 10.30 -21.59
CA GLY A 29 -15.54 9.23 -21.96
C GLY A 29 -15.57 8.10 -20.92
N ASN A 30 -15.83 6.87 -21.38
CA ASN A 30 -15.99 5.69 -20.54
C ASN A 30 -14.63 5.11 -20.08
N TYR A 31 -13.91 5.89 -19.28
CA TYR A 31 -12.78 5.39 -18.50
C TYR A 31 -13.24 5.53 -17.05
N GLY A 32 -13.56 4.41 -16.40
CA GLY A 32 -14.07 4.40 -15.04
C GLY A 32 -13.18 5.19 -14.06
N PRO A 33 -13.70 5.50 -12.86
CA PRO A 33 -12.98 6.33 -11.91
C PRO A 33 -11.67 5.68 -11.46
N ALA A 34 -10.68 6.51 -11.16
CA ALA A 34 -9.41 6.10 -10.57
C ALA A 34 -9.33 6.56 -9.10
N TYR A 35 -9.03 5.63 -8.20
CA TYR A 35 -8.99 5.84 -6.75
C TYR A 35 -7.55 5.82 -6.24
N TYR A 36 -7.15 6.88 -5.54
CA TYR A 36 -5.77 7.08 -5.06
C TYR A 36 -5.72 7.29 -3.54
N LEU A 37 -4.68 6.75 -2.89
CA LEU A 37 -4.32 7.04 -1.50
C LEU A 37 -3.52 8.34 -1.40
N SER A 38 -4.21 9.44 -1.09
CA SER A 38 -3.57 10.73 -0.83
C SER A 38 -2.70 10.76 0.44
N THR A 39 -2.87 9.80 1.35
CA THR A 39 -2.16 9.71 2.64
C THR A 39 -0.93 8.81 2.60
N LEU A 40 -0.63 8.17 1.46
CA LEU A 40 0.39 7.12 1.37
C LEU A 40 1.78 7.61 1.83
N ASP A 41 2.18 8.81 1.42
CA ASP A 41 3.50 9.35 1.79
C ASP A 41 3.64 9.58 3.30
N GLN A 42 2.56 10.03 3.96
CA GLN A 42 2.53 10.20 5.41
C GLN A 42 2.56 8.87 6.15
N MET A 43 1.94 7.83 5.59
CA MET A 43 1.88 6.50 6.19
C MET A 43 3.17 5.71 5.99
N ARG A 44 3.90 5.92 4.89
CA ARG A 44 5.09 5.14 4.53
C ARG A 44 6.15 5.11 5.63
N ALA A 45 6.48 6.27 6.21
CA ALA A 45 7.47 6.33 7.31
C ALA A 45 7.01 5.53 8.54
N LYS A 46 5.72 5.60 8.89
CA LYS A 46 5.14 4.86 10.02
C LYS A 46 5.13 3.35 9.77
N LEU A 47 4.79 2.93 8.55
CA LEU A 47 4.80 1.52 8.16
C LEU A 47 6.21 0.93 8.19
N LEU A 48 7.21 1.67 7.69
CA LEU A 48 8.61 1.23 7.73
C LEU A 48 9.15 1.15 9.15
N ALA A 49 8.78 2.10 10.02
CA ALA A 49 9.14 2.05 11.44
C ALA A 49 8.55 0.81 12.13
N ALA A 50 7.27 0.53 11.90
CA ALA A 50 6.61 -0.67 12.42
C ALA A 50 7.26 -1.96 11.89
N ALA A 51 7.59 -2.01 10.59
CA ALA A 51 8.27 -3.15 10.00
C ALA A 51 9.69 -3.35 10.55
N MET A 52 10.42 -2.28 10.88
CA MET A 52 11.75 -2.40 11.50
C MET A 52 11.67 -2.92 12.93
N GLN A 53 10.64 -2.50 13.67
CA GLN A 53 10.39 -3.01 15.02
C GLN A 53 10.09 -4.52 14.98
N ASP A 54 9.19 -4.96 14.10
CA ASP A 54 8.91 -6.38 13.86
C ASP A 54 10.17 -7.16 13.42
N ALA A 55 10.98 -6.60 12.52
CA ALA A 55 12.23 -7.22 12.09
C ALA A 55 13.22 -7.42 13.26
N LYS A 56 13.33 -6.44 14.16
CA LYS A 56 14.18 -6.54 15.35
C LYS A 56 13.67 -7.59 16.32
N GLU A 57 12.37 -7.60 16.61
CA GLU A 57 11.74 -8.60 17.50
C GLU A 57 11.96 -10.03 17.00
N ARG A 58 11.80 -10.25 15.69
CA ARG A 58 12.08 -11.55 15.07
C ARG A 58 13.55 -11.92 15.16
N ALA A 59 14.46 -10.99 14.86
CA ALA A 59 15.89 -11.24 14.99
C ALA A 59 16.27 -11.62 16.43
N THR A 60 15.70 -10.95 17.42
CA THR A 60 15.91 -11.24 18.84
C THR A 60 15.46 -12.65 19.17
N ALA A 61 14.22 -13.01 18.85
CA ALA A 61 13.69 -14.35 19.11
C ALA A 61 14.52 -15.47 18.45
N ILE A 62 14.98 -15.26 17.22
CA ILE A 62 15.81 -16.23 16.48
C ILE A 62 17.19 -16.39 17.13
N THR A 63 17.83 -15.28 17.53
CA THR A 63 19.20 -15.30 18.05
C THR A 63 19.24 -15.85 19.48
N GLU A 64 18.25 -15.51 20.31
CA GLU A 64 18.12 -16.03 21.68
C GLU A 64 17.93 -17.55 21.70
N ALA A 65 17.19 -18.11 20.73
CA ALA A 65 16.96 -19.55 20.61
C ALA A 65 18.26 -20.37 20.44
N VAL A 66 19.36 -19.73 20.01
CA VAL A 66 20.68 -20.35 19.85
C VAL A 66 21.71 -19.81 20.85
N GLY A 67 21.25 -19.10 21.90
CA GLY A 67 22.10 -18.59 22.99
C GLY A 67 22.90 -17.34 22.65
N GLY A 68 22.54 -16.62 21.59
CA GLY A 68 23.17 -15.35 21.22
C GLY A 68 22.28 -14.13 21.47
N GLU A 69 22.82 -12.95 21.19
CA GLU A 69 22.14 -11.67 21.35
C GLU A 69 22.14 -10.84 20.04
N VAL A 70 21.07 -10.06 19.82
CA VAL A 70 21.00 -9.10 18.71
C VAL A 70 21.69 -7.79 19.10
N GLY A 71 22.70 -7.42 18.32
CA GLY A 71 23.46 -6.18 18.45
C GLY A 71 23.00 -5.08 17.51
N ALA A 72 23.95 -4.20 17.17
CA ALA A 72 23.67 -3.01 16.35
C ALA A 72 23.17 -3.36 14.94
N LEU A 73 22.31 -2.50 14.40
CA LEU A 73 21.87 -2.54 13.01
C LEU A 73 23.06 -2.26 12.08
N LEU A 74 23.28 -3.13 11.10
CA LEU A 74 24.36 -3.03 10.13
C LEU A 74 23.88 -2.44 8.80
N SER A 75 22.72 -2.88 8.33
CA SER A 75 22.16 -2.42 7.06
C SER A 75 20.64 -2.61 7.04
N VAL A 76 19.98 -1.77 6.22
CA VAL A 76 18.56 -1.88 5.90
C VAL A 76 18.39 -1.67 4.40
N SER A 77 17.56 -2.50 3.80
CA SER A 77 17.08 -2.33 2.43
C SER A 77 15.56 -2.45 2.41
N THR A 78 14.90 -1.64 1.61
CA THR A 78 13.44 -1.65 1.48
C THR A 78 13.05 -2.11 0.08
N GLY A 79 12.08 -3.02 0.02
CA GLY A 79 11.42 -3.38 -1.22
C GLY A 79 10.42 -2.31 -1.68
N PRO A 80 9.91 -2.42 -2.91
CA PRO A 80 8.89 -1.51 -3.41
C PRO A 80 7.58 -1.68 -2.63
N THR A 81 6.89 -0.57 -2.38
CA THR A 81 5.56 -0.57 -1.75
C THR A 81 4.54 -1.21 -2.69
N GLN A 82 3.70 -2.08 -2.15
CA GLN A 82 2.55 -2.65 -2.86
C GLN A 82 1.28 -1.98 -2.32
N VAL A 83 0.45 -1.46 -3.21
CA VAL A 83 -0.87 -0.91 -2.92
C VAL A 83 -1.86 -1.70 -3.75
N THR A 84 -2.48 -2.70 -3.14
CA THR A 84 -3.37 -3.66 -3.81
C THR A 84 -4.81 -3.42 -3.39
N THR A 85 -5.74 -4.03 -4.11
CA THR A 85 -7.13 -4.21 -3.63
C THR A 85 -7.12 -4.94 -2.28
N ARG A 86 -8.11 -4.66 -1.43
CA ARG A 86 -8.33 -5.44 -0.20
C ARG A 86 -8.26 -6.95 -0.47
N ASP A 87 -7.58 -7.68 0.41
CA ASP A 87 -7.38 -9.14 0.38
C ASP A 87 -6.65 -9.71 -0.86
N SER A 88 -6.13 -8.87 -1.75
CA SER A 88 -5.34 -9.34 -2.90
C SER A 88 -3.91 -9.73 -2.49
N LEU A 89 -3.40 -10.78 -3.12
CA LEU A 89 -2.01 -11.25 -3.04
C LEU A 89 -1.14 -10.72 -4.20
N ASP A 90 -1.67 -9.82 -5.02
CA ASP A 90 -0.98 -9.25 -6.16
C ASP A 90 0.30 -8.54 -5.74
N ARG A 91 1.36 -8.73 -6.53
CA ARG A 91 2.67 -8.14 -6.27
C ARG A 91 3.45 -7.99 -7.55
N SER A 92 4.23 -6.92 -7.63
CA SER A 92 5.17 -6.69 -8.73
C SER A 92 6.55 -6.35 -8.20
N ALA A 93 7.59 -6.78 -8.92
CA ALA A 93 8.98 -6.50 -8.60
C ALA A 93 9.31 -5.00 -8.54
N GLY A 94 8.55 -4.16 -9.27
CA GLY A 94 8.67 -2.70 -9.21
C GLY A 94 7.69 -2.01 -8.26
N GLY A 95 6.83 -2.76 -7.58
CA GLY A 95 5.67 -2.23 -6.88
C GLY A 95 4.40 -2.33 -7.73
N PHE A 96 3.28 -2.48 -7.05
CA PHE A 96 1.94 -2.51 -7.64
C PHE A 96 1.11 -1.39 -7.06
N TYR A 97 0.32 -0.72 -7.89
CA TYR A 97 -0.62 0.30 -7.43
C TYR A 97 -1.96 0.13 -8.15
N ASP A 98 -2.90 -0.50 -7.46
CA ASP A 98 -4.28 -0.56 -7.92
C ASP A 98 -4.89 0.84 -7.88
N VAL A 99 -5.51 1.25 -8.99
CA VAL A 99 -6.32 2.47 -9.08
C VAL A 99 -7.81 2.14 -9.26
N SER A 100 -8.18 0.88 -9.43
CA SER A 100 -9.53 0.48 -9.79
C SER A 100 -10.49 0.34 -8.61
N THR A 101 -9.97 0.14 -7.40
CA THR A 101 -10.78 -0.10 -6.19
C THR A 101 -10.63 1.00 -5.15
N ILE A 102 -11.65 1.18 -4.32
CA ILE A 102 -11.63 2.15 -3.21
C ILE A 102 -10.78 1.64 -2.06
N ASP A 103 -11.08 0.42 -1.61
CA ASP A 103 -10.47 -0.20 -0.45
C ASP A 103 -9.14 -0.86 -0.79
N LYS A 104 -8.09 -0.50 -0.07
CA LYS A 104 -6.72 -0.87 -0.42
C LYS A 104 -5.96 -1.46 0.76
N THR A 105 -5.08 -2.42 0.45
CA THR A 105 -4.07 -2.94 1.36
C THR A 105 -2.71 -2.37 0.97
N VAL A 106 -1.97 -1.83 1.95
CA VAL A 106 -0.62 -1.30 1.74
C VAL A 106 0.39 -2.22 2.39
N ASN A 107 1.25 -2.85 1.59
CA ASN A 107 2.34 -3.68 2.07
C ASN A 107 3.68 -2.98 1.81
N VAL A 108 4.51 -2.94 2.85
CA VAL A 108 5.93 -2.56 2.76
C VAL A 108 6.77 -3.74 3.21
N THR A 109 7.86 -4.00 2.51
CA THR A 109 8.81 -5.04 2.88
C THR A 109 10.17 -4.39 3.11
N LEU A 110 10.87 -4.86 4.14
CA LEU A 110 12.26 -4.50 4.36
C LEU A 110 13.07 -5.73 4.74
N SER A 111 14.36 -5.63 4.50
CA SER A 111 15.39 -6.54 4.97
C SER A 111 16.34 -5.76 5.86
N ALA A 112 16.59 -6.25 7.06
CA ALA A 112 17.53 -5.67 8.00
C ALA A 112 18.59 -6.71 8.37
N SER A 113 19.83 -6.28 8.48
CA SER A 113 20.93 -7.10 9.00
C SER A 113 21.41 -6.51 10.32
N PHE A 114 21.53 -7.36 11.33
CA PHE A 114 22.02 -6.99 12.65
C PHE A 114 23.33 -7.72 12.94
N LYS A 115 24.19 -7.10 13.74
CA LYS A 115 25.29 -7.82 14.38
C LYS A 115 24.72 -8.82 15.38
N THR A 116 25.36 -9.96 15.53
CA THR A 116 25.04 -10.94 16.59
C THR A 116 26.30 -11.25 17.38
N SER A 117 26.13 -11.69 18.63
CA SER A 117 27.20 -12.17 19.52
C SER A 117 26.75 -13.39 20.31
#